data_AF-A0A9P0J911-F1
#
_entry.id   AF-A0A9P0J911-F1
#
_cell.length_a   1.000
_cell.length_b   1.000
_cell.length_c   1.000
_cell.angle_alpha   90.00
_cell.angle_beta   90.00
_cell.angle_gamma   90.00
#
_symmetry.space_group_name_H-M   'P 1'
#
loop_
_entity.id
_entity.type
_entity.pdbx_description
1 polymer ?
#
loop_
_entity_poly.entity_id
_entity_poly.type
_entity_poly.pdbx_seq_one_letter_code
_entity_poly.pdbx_strand_id
1 'polypeptide(L)'
;MSKLKQDLPSEEETDEDFMTRITQPRIWTIFKSEFIFQNYYIYEESLCSNNSLSSDQDSIDQFLYLIKHWISDTLSSIVIEKSSGKCIGIIVCRFCSIEDNSLEFSRLRLYEGEKWNIIQSFKNYLSQKVDIYKYYKSVAFFRVYAWFILPPYRGQGLGKKLLECVIDQQLPEMVHLGCNVISGIFTNKKSQVIASSLGLKTLYEVNYTEWANQNNVILTENVKPENATASVMACQITKK
;
A
#
# COMPACT_ATOMS: atom_id res chain seq x y z
N MET A 1 20.46 31.98 40.34
CA MET A 1 20.28 30.52 40.34
C MET A 1 19.68 30.11 39.01
N SER A 2 20.53 29.68 38.07
CA SER A 2 20.14 29.23 36.73
C SER A 2 19.82 27.73 36.80
N LYS A 3 18.60 27.33 36.45
CA LYS A 3 18.25 25.91 36.29
C LYS A 3 18.75 25.45 34.92
N LEU A 4 19.82 24.64 34.94
CA LEU A 4 20.28 23.84 33.80
C LEU A 4 19.12 22.94 33.33
N LYS A 5 18.70 23.10 32.07
CA LYS A 5 17.91 22.10 31.37
C LYS A 5 18.79 20.86 31.22
N GLN A 6 18.36 19.74 31.79
CA GLN A 6 18.91 18.43 31.46
C GLN A 6 18.46 18.10 30.05
N ASP A 7 19.42 18.01 29.15
CA ASP A 7 19.21 17.43 27.83
C ASP A 7 18.88 15.95 28.00
N LEU A 8 17.71 15.56 27.51
CA LEU A 8 17.31 14.16 27.36
C LEU A 8 18.27 13.48 26.38
N PRO A 9 18.61 12.19 26.57
CA PRO A 9 19.49 11.49 25.64
C PRO A 9 18.81 11.45 24.27
N SER A 10 19.48 11.99 23.25
CA SER A 10 19.10 11.77 21.86
C SER A 10 19.18 10.27 21.57
N GLU A 11 18.07 9.68 21.11
CA GLU A 11 18.11 8.35 20.49
C GLU A 11 19.21 8.36 19.42
N GLU A 12 20.18 7.45 19.52
CA GLU A 12 21.28 7.35 18.56
C GLU A 12 20.71 7.00 17.17
N GLU A 13 20.55 8.01 16.32
CA GLU A 13 20.19 7.85 14.91
C GLU A 13 21.21 6.94 14.22
N THR A 14 20.75 5.89 13.56
CA THR A 14 21.62 4.91 12.89
C THR A 14 22.13 5.44 11.54
N ASP A 15 23.24 4.90 11.02
CA ASP A 15 23.78 5.29 9.70
C ASP A 15 22.76 5.13 8.54
N GLU A 16 21.78 4.21 8.67
CA GLU A 16 20.65 4.11 7.72
C GLU A 16 19.72 5.32 7.77
N ASP A 17 19.52 5.89 8.97
CA ASP A 17 18.74 7.10 9.17
C ASP A 17 19.48 8.32 8.61
N PHE A 18 20.81 8.29 8.49
CA PHE A 18 21.59 9.31 7.77
C PHE A 18 21.42 9.28 6.24
N MET A 19 20.95 8.18 5.67
CA MET A 19 20.83 8.04 4.20
C MET A 19 19.41 8.25 3.68
N THR A 20 18.39 7.98 4.49
CA THR A 20 16.99 8.07 4.03
C THR A 20 16.08 8.74 5.06
N ARG A 21 15.01 9.38 4.59
CA ARG A 21 13.96 9.96 5.45
C ARG A 21 12.59 9.45 5.04
N ILE A 22 11.81 8.97 6.00
CA ILE A 22 10.39 8.66 5.81
C ILE A 22 9.55 9.88 6.19
N THR A 23 8.63 10.30 5.32
CA THR A 23 7.76 11.46 5.57
C THR A 23 6.42 11.32 4.85
N GLN A 24 5.37 11.94 5.38
CA GLN A 24 4.13 12.13 4.66
C GLN A 24 4.34 13.02 3.43
N PRO A 25 3.74 12.71 2.27
CA PRO A 25 3.82 13.53 1.09
C PRO A 25 3.05 14.83 1.28
N ARG A 26 3.70 15.94 0.92
CA ARG A 26 3.06 17.25 0.72
C ARG A 26 2.70 17.39 -0.75
N ILE A 27 1.99 18.44 -1.16
CA ILE A 27 1.57 18.66 -2.57
C ILE A 27 2.74 18.48 -3.56
N TRP A 28 3.93 18.99 -3.26
CA TRP A 28 5.12 18.84 -4.12
C TRP A 28 5.68 17.42 -4.16
N THR A 29 5.35 16.58 -3.18
CA THR A 29 5.78 15.19 -3.10
C THR A 29 4.97 14.28 -4.03
N ILE A 30 3.72 14.66 -4.35
CA ILE A 30 2.86 13.93 -5.30
C ILE A 30 3.58 13.76 -6.64
N PHE A 31 4.14 14.85 -7.17
CA PHE A 31 4.92 14.86 -8.41
C PHE A 31 6.18 13.97 -8.32
N LYS A 32 6.82 13.91 -7.14
CA LYS A 32 8.03 13.10 -6.95
C LYS A 32 7.76 11.60 -6.92
N SER A 33 6.58 11.18 -6.44
CA SER A 33 6.19 9.77 -6.41
C SER A 33 5.59 9.26 -7.72
N GLU A 34 5.05 10.13 -8.57
CA GLU A 34 4.47 9.75 -9.86
C GLU A 34 5.46 8.99 -10.75
N PHE A 35 6.73 9.42 -10.75
CA PHE A 35 7.82 8.75 -11.46
C PHE A 35 7.95 7.26 -11.09
N ILE A 36 7.76 6.90 -9.81
CA ILE A 36 7.82 5.50 -9.35
C ILE A 36 6.71 4.69 -10.01
N PHE A 37 5.49 5.22 -10.07
CA PHE A 37 4.36 4.51 -10.65
C PHE A 37 4.51 4.32 -12.15
N GLN A 38 4.82 5.41 -12.86
CA GLN A 38 4.95 5.43 -14.31
C GLN A 38 6.08 4.53 -14.82
N ASN A 39 7.24 4.53 -14.14
CA ASN A 39 8.46 3.92 -14.69
C ASN A 39 8.81 2.57 -14.08
N TYR A 40 8.22 2.20 -12.94
CA TYR A 40 8.59 0.97 -12.23
C TYR A 40 7.38 0.16 -11.77
N TYR A 41 6.44 0.77 -11.06
CA TYR A 41 5.33 0.04 -10.43
C TYR A 41 4.51 -0.75 -11.46
N ILE A 42 4.11 -0.11 -12.55
CA ILE A 42 3.27 -0.71 -13.61
C ILE A 42 3.94 -1.95 -14.23
N TYR A 43 5.27 -1.99 -14.27
CA TYR A 43 6.02 -3.06 -14.90
C TYR A 43 6.38 -4.21 -13.94
N GLU A 44 6.41 -3.96 -12.63
CA GLU A 44 6.91 -4.91 -11.64
C GLU A 44 5.89 -5.38 -10.60
N GLU A 45 4.85 -4.59 -10.33
CA GLU A 45 3.83 -4.99 -9.37
C GLU A 45 2.99 -6.13 -9.93
N SER A 46 2.73 -7.16 -9.11
CA SER A 46 2.20 -8.43 -9.58
C SER A 46 0.84 -8.32 -10.26
N LEU A 47 -0.08 -7.47 -9.80
CA LEU A 47 -1.35 -7.29 -10.52
C LEU A 47 -1.15 -6.66 -11.90
N CYS A 48 -0.24 -5.69 -12.00
CA CYS A 48 0.06 -5.01 -13.25
C CYS A 48 0.84 -5.90 -14.23
N SER A 49 1.85 -6.62 -13.75
CA SER A 49 2.68 -7.48 -14.61
C SER A 49 1.96 -8.76 -15.03
N ASN A 50 1.12 -9.33 -14.16
CA ASN A 50 0.42 -10.58 -14.45
C ASN A 50 -0.71 -10.40 -15.48
N ASN A 51 -1.15 -9.17 -15.75
CA ASN A 51 -2.21 -8.90 -16.73
C ASN A 51 -1.77 -7.97 -17.89
N SER A 52 -0.48 -7.66 -17.97
CA SER A 52 0.08 -6.73 -18.96
C SER A 52 -0.56 -5.33 -18.93
N LEU A 53 -0.75 -4.73 -17.75
CA LEU A 53 -1.28 -3.36 -17.63
C LEU A 53 -0.51 -2.36 -18.52
N SER A 54 0.81 -2.56 -18.66
CA SER A 54 1.69 -1.71 -19.46
C SER A 54 1.38 -1.69 -20.97
N SER A 55 0.56 -2.61 -21.48
CA SER A 55 0.18 -2.65 -22.90
C SER A 55 -1.13 -1.94 -23.21
N ASP A 56 -1.79 -1.34 -22.22
CA ASP A 56 -3.10 -0.69 -22.35
C ASP A 56 -3.01 0.75 -21.81
N GLN A 57 -2.93 1.72 -22.72
CA GLN A 57 -2.72 3.12 -22.37
C GLN A 57 -3.87 3.71 -21.56
N ASP A 58 -5.12 3.37 -21.88
CA ASP A 58 -6.29 3.84 -21.14
C ASP A 58 -6.23 3.32 -19.69
N SER A 59 -5.82 2.07 -19.51
CA SER A 59 -5.60 1.49 -18.18
C SER A 59 -4.48 2.18 -17.40
N ILE A 60 -3.39 2.55 -18.06
CA ILE A 60 -2.27 3.29 -17.45
C ILE A 60 -2.76 4.67 -16.99
N ASP A 61 -3.43 5.40 -17.87
CA ASP A 61 -3.90 6.76 -17.58
C ASP A 61 -4.94 6.75 -16.45
N GLN A 62 -5.86 5.78 -16.48
CA GLN A 62 -6.84 5.57 -15.43
C GLN A 62 -6.19 5.23 -14.08
N PHE A 63 -5.18 4.36 -14.06
CA PHE A 63 -4.43 4.03 -12.85
C PHE A 63 -3.67 5.25 -12.29
N LEU A 64 -2.98 6.00 -13.16
CA LEU A 64 -2.22 7.19 -12.77
C LEU A 64 -3.13 8.33 -12.28
N TYR A 65 -4.32 8.47 -12.85
CA TYR A 65 -5.33 9.39 -12.34
C TYR A 65 -5.75 9.01 -10.90
N LEU A 66 -6.04 7.72 -10.67
CA LEU A 66 -6.46 7.24 -9.35
C LEU A 66 -5.36 7.33 -8.30
N ILE A 67 -4.12 6.98 -8.65
CA ILE A 67 -3.01 7.01 -7.70
C ILE A 67 -2.74 8.45 -7.23
N LYS A 68 -2.83 9.44 -8.13
CA LYS A 68 -2.71 10.87 -7.78
C LYS A 68 -3.78 11.29 -6.77
N HIS A 69 -5.02 10.87 -7.03
CA HIS A 69 -6.12 11.13 -6.11
C HIS A 69 -5.87 10.47 -4.74
N TRP A 70 -5.45 9.20 -4.69
CA TRP A 70 -5.18 8.51 -3.42
C TRP A 70 -4.02 9.11 -2.62
N ILE A 71 -2.98 9.61 -3.29
CA ILE A 71 -1.86 10.27 -2.61
C ILE A 71 -2.27 11.65 -2.10
N SER A 72 -3.21 12.33 -2.75
CA SER A 72 -3.65 13.68 -2.38
C SER A 72 -4.31 13.77 -0.99
N ASP A 73 -4.77 12.64 -0.44
CA ASP A 73 -5.35 12.58 0.90
C ASP A 73 -4.31 12.71 2.04
N THR A 74 -3.03 12.91 1.72
CA THR A 74 -1.91 13.17 2.67
C THR A 74 -1.59 12.06 3.67
N LEU A 75 -2.30 10.93 3.61
CA LEU A 75 -2.08 9.77 4.50
C LEU A 75 -1.06 8.76 3.97
N SER A 76 -0.46 9.03 2.82
CA SER A 76 0.61 8.19 2.27
C SER A 76 1.94 8.46 2.99
N SER A 77 2.96 7.64 2.76
CA SER A 77 4.34 7.91 3.22
C SER A 77 5.34 7.61 2.12
N ILE A 78 6.43 8.37 2.06
CA ILE A 78 7.50 8.16 1.08
C ILE A 78 8.85 7.99 1.76
N VAL A 79 9.78 7.34 1.06
CA VAL A 79 11.20 7.30 1.40
C VAL A 79 11.94 8.27 0.48
N ILE A 80 12.68 9.21 1.08
CA ILE A 80 13.54 10.16 0.37
C ILE A 80 15.00 9.78 0.62
N GLU A 81 15.80 9.65 -0.43
CA GLU A 81 17.26 9.60 -0.32
C GLU A 81 17.79 10.98 0.08
N LYS A 82 18.47 11.10 1.23
CA LYS A 82 18.88 12.41 1.79
C LYS A 82 19.89 13.14 0.89
N SER A 83 20.79 12.42 0.22
CA SER A 83 21.85 13.01 -0.62
C SER A 83 21.32 13.68 -1.88
N SER A 84 20.30 13.10 -2.52
CA SER A 84 19.75 13.59 -3.80
C SER A 84 18.37 14.25 -3.66
N GLY A 85 17.67 14.02 -2.55
CA GLY A 85 16.27 14.43 -2.37
C GLY A 85 15.29 13.64 -3.26
N LYS A 86 15.72 12.53 -3.85
CA LYS A 86 14.92 11.66 -4.73
C LYS A 86 13.96 10.81 -3.91
N CYS A 87 12.72 10.66 -4.40
CA CYS A 87 11.77 9.68 -3.87
C CYS A 87 12.19 8.27 -4.35
N ILE A 88 12.52 7.39 -3.42
CA ILE A 88 13.01 6.04 -3.70
C ILE A 88 12.04 4.95 -3.25
N GLY A 89 10.97 5.33 -2.53
CA GLY A 89 9.94 4.42 -2.08
C GLY A 89 8.66 5.15 -1.69
N ILE A 90 7.54 4.44 -1.72
CA ILE A 90 6.22 4.96 -1.35
C ILE A 90 5.34 3.85 -0.79
N ILE A 91 4.49 4.20 0.17
CA ILE A 91 3.31 3.45 0.58
C ILE A 91 2.11 4.39 0.52
N VAL A 92 1.10 4.00 -0.26
CA VAL A 92 -0.14 4.74 -0.46
C VAL A 92 -1.19 4.17 0.48
N CYS A 93 -1.62 4.98 1.44
CA CYS A 93 -2.64 4.62 2.41
C CYS A 93 -3.83 5.57 2.33
N ARG A 94 -5.02 5.07 2.66
CA ARG A 94 -6.22 5.89 2.82
C ARG A 94 -7.03 5.48 4.04
N PHE A 95 -7.69 6.45 4.64
CA PHE A 95 -8.72 6.21 5.64
C PHE A 95 -10.01 5.74 4.96
N CYS A 96 -10.58 4.64 5.44
CA CYS A 96 -11.83 4.09 4.91
C CYS A 96 -12.86 3.96 6.04
N SER A 97 -13.81 4.91 6.13
CA SER A 97 -14.95 4.82 7.05
C SER A 97 -16.06 3.95 6.45
N ILE A 98 -16.89 3.32 7.29
CA ILE A 98 -18.05 2.55 6.84
C ILE A 98 -19.11 3.44 6.17
N GLU A 99 -19.17 4.72 6.53
CA GLU A 99 -20.10 5.72 6.00
C GLU A 99 -19.73 6.11 4.56
N ASP A 100 -18.44 6.35 4.31
CA ASP A 100 -17.92 6.67 2.96
C ASP A 100 -17.88 5.44 2.06
N ASN A 101 -17.72 4.26 2.67
CA ASN A 101 -17.55 3.00 1.97
C ASN A 101 -18.87 2.27 1.78
N SER A 102 -19.92 3.01 1.41
CA SER A 102 -21.09 2.38 0.84
C SER A 102 -20.59 1.57 -0.36
N LEU A 103 -20.66 0.24 -0.23
CA LEU A 103 -20.16 -0.71 -1.22
C LEU A 103 -20.77 -0.45 -2.61
N GLU A 104 -21.82 0.36 -2.70
CA GLU A 104 -22.50 0.77 -3.91
C GLU A 104 -21.69 1.77 -4.76
N PHE A 105 -20.97 2.73 -4.16
CA PHE A 105 -20.23 3.74 -4.95
C PHE A 105 -18.98 3.19 -5.64
N SER A 106 -18.26 2.24 -5.03
CA SER A 106 -17.08 1.63 -5.67
C SER A 106 -17.46 0.56 -6.70
N ARG A 107 -18.62 -0.08 -6.55
CA ARG A 107 -19.11 -1.14 -7.47
C ARG A 107 -19.61 -0.60 -8.81
N LEU A 108 -20.14 0.62 -8.82
CA LEU A 108 -20.71 1.27 -10.01
C LEU A 108 -19.69 2.11 -10.78
N ARG A 109 -18.46 2.22 -10.28
CA ARG A 109 -17.43 3.00 -10.97
C ARG A 109 -16.98 2.25 -12.22
N LEU A 110 -17.41 2.76 -13.37
CA LEU A 110 -16.83 2.39 -14.66
C LEU A 110 -15.41 2.93 -14.69
N TYR A 111 -14.45 2.03 -14.93
CA TYR A 111 -13.07 2.43 -15.15
C TYR A 111 -12.74 2.38 -16.63
N GLU A 112 -11.89 3.29 -17.08
CA GLU A 112 -11.31 3.24 -18.43
C GLU A 112 -10.17 2.20 -18.48
N GLY A 113 -10.04 1.52 -19.62
CA GLY A 113 -9.03 0.49 -19.87
C GLY A 113 -9.43 -0.93 -19.44
N GLU A 114 -9.22 -1.90 -20.33
CA GLU A 114 -9.57 -3.31 -20.10
C GLU A 114 -8.73 -3.91 -18.97
N LYS A 115 -7.42 -3.70 -18.99
CA LYS A 115 -6.50 -4.31 -18.02
C LYS A 115 -6.73 -3.79 -16.62
N TRP A 116 -7.03 -2.52 -16.46
CA TRP A 116 -7.35 -1.94 -15.16
C TRP A 116 -8.69 -2.46 -14.62
N ASN A 117 -9.71 -2.63 -15.47
CA ASN A 117 -10.97 -3.28 -15.06
C ASN A 117 -10.76 -4.72 -14.54
N ILE A 118 -9.85 -5.48 -15.12
CA ILE A 118 -9.48 -6.82 -14.62
C ILE A 118 -8.87 -6.73 -13.22
N ILE A 119 -7.93 -5.82 -12.98
CA ILE A 119 -7.33 -5.59 -11.65
C ILE A 119 -8.40 -5.23 -10.62
N GLN A 120 -9.31 -4.32 -10.98
CA GLN A 120 -10.37 -3.88 -10.08
C GLN A 120 -11.37 -5.01 -9.80
N SER A 121 -11.69 -5.84 -10.79
CA SER A 121 -12.51 -7.04 -10.61
C SER A 121 -11.86 -8.02 -9.63
N PHE A 122 -10.55 -8.25 -9.74
CA PHE A 122 -9.81 -9.08 -8.79
C PHE A 122 -9.81 -8.50 -7.36
N LYS A 123 -9.52 -7.20 -7.21
CA LYS A 123 -9.54 -6.52 -5.90
C LYS A 123 -10.94 -6.51 -5.28
N ASN A 124 -11.98 -6.38 -6.10
CA ASN A 124 -13.38 -6.47 -5.67
C ASN A 124 -13.72 -7.88 -5.20
N TYR A 125 -13.32 -8.92 -5.95
CA TYR A 125 -13.46 -10.31 -5.53
C TYR A 125 -12.84 -10.54 -4.14
N LEU A 126 -11.60 -10.10 -3.93
CA LEU A 126 -10.93 -10.22 -2.63
C LEU A 126 -11.64 -9.46 -1.52
N SER A 127 -12.06 -8.22 -1.78
CA SER A 127 -12.75 -7.37 -0.80
C SER A 127 -14.12 -7.93 -0.40
N GLN A 128 -14.75 -8.76 -1.23
CA GLN A 128 -16.00 -9.44 -0.90
C GLN A 128 -15.80 -10.67 0.00
N LYS A 129 -14.61 -11.27 0.01
CA LYS A 129 -14.31 -12.45 0.83
C LYS A 129 -14.06 -12.09 2.29
N VAL A 130 -13.65 -10.85 2.54
CA VAL A 130 -13.32 -10.37 3.89
C VAL A 130 -13.95 -9.00 4.12
N ASP A 131 -14.95 -8.97 4.98
CA ASP A 131 -15.52 -7.72 5.49
C ASP A 131 -14.71 -7.25 6.72
N ILE A 132 -13.78 -6.33 6.50
CA ILE A 132 -12.87 -5.81 7.55
C ILE A 132 -13.65 -5.15 8.69
N TYR A 133 -14.73 -4.43 8.39
CA TYR A 133 -15.55 -3.75 9.38
C TYR A 133 -16.19 -4.77 10.33
N LYS A 134 -16.79 -5.84 9.77
CA LYS A 134 -17.39 -6.91 10.58
C LYS A 134 -16.34 -7.73 11.32
N TYR A 135 -15.24 -8.08 10.66
CA TYR A 135 -14.20 -8.94 11.24
C TYR A 135 -13.59 -8.33 12.51
N TYR A 136 -13.24 -7.04 12.47
CA TYR A 136 -12.63 -6.35 13.60
C TYR A 136 -13.61 -5.52 14.44
N LYS A 137 -14.90 -5.54 14.11
CA LYS A 137 -15.95 -4.69 14.73
C LYS A 137 -15.53 -3.21 14.75
N SER A 138 -14.96 -2.75 13.63
CA SER A 138 -14.46 -1.39 13.47
C SER A 138 -15.38 -0.59 12.54
N VAL A 139 -15.47 0.71 12.77
CA VAL A 139 -16.23 1.65 11.91
C VAL A 139 -15.35 2.29 10.84
N ALA A 140 -14.03 2.23 11.00
CA ALA A 140 -13.05 2.67 10.03
C ALA A 140 -11.81 1.77 10.04
N PHE A 141 -11.08 1.73 8.94
CA PHE A 141 -9.76 1.13 8.90
C PHE A 141 -8.85 1.87 7.92
N PHE A 142 -7.55 1.73 8.12
CA PHE A 142 -6.52 2.32 7.29
C PHE A 142 -6.14 1.32 6.20
N ARG A 143 -6.40 1.67 4.95
CA ARG A 143 -6.20 0.78 3.81
C ARG A 143 -4.86 1.06 3.12
N VAL A 144 -4.03 0.04 2.96
CA VAL A 144 -2.87 0.06 2.06
C VAL A 144 -3.34 -0.21 0.63
N TYR A 145 -3.18 0.76 -0.26
CA TYR A 145 -3.63 0.70 -1.67
C TYR A 145 -2.53 0.25 -2.63
N ALA A 146 -1.32 0.74 -2.42
CA ALA A 146 -0.15 0.46 -3.25
C ALA A 146 1.10 0.72 -2.42
N TRP A 147 2.20 0.02 -2.72
CA TRP A 147 3.49 0.32 -2.11
C TRP A 147 4.64 -0.17 -2.98
N PHE A 148 5.79 0.48 -2.90
CA PHE A 148 6.93 0.17 -3.77
C PHE A 148 8.23 0.73 -3.23
N ILE A 149 9.32 -0.02 -3.44
CA ILE A 149 10.71 0.45 -3.25
C ILE A 149 11.43 0.26 -4.58
N LEU A 150 12.12 1.30 -5.06
CA LEU A 150 12.91 1.24 -6.29
C LEU A 150 13.93 0.08 -6.24
N PRO A 151 14.12 -0.68 -7.33
CA PRO A 151 14.96 -1.88 -7.32
C PRO A 151 16.35 -1.72 -6.69
N PRO A 152 17.12 -0.64 -6.96
CA PRO A 152 18.46 -0.45 -6.38
C PRO A 152 18.47 -0.30 -4.84
N TYR A 153 17.33 0.03 -4.23
CA TYR A 153 17.20 0.29 -2.79
C TYR A 153 16.52 -0.86 -2.03
N ARG A 154 16.25 -1.99 -2.72
CA ARG A 154 15.65 -3.17 -2.10
C ARG A 154 16.69 -3.94 -1.27
N GLY A 155 16.21 -4.76 -0.33
CA GLY A 155 17.06 -5.55 0.56
C GLY A 155 17.60 -4.79 1.79
N GLN A 156 17.32 -3.50 1.90
CA GLN A 156 17.78 -2.62 2.98
C GLN A 156 16.71 -2.36 4.05
N GLY A 157 15.73 -3.26 4.20
CA GLY A 157 14.65 -3.09 5.19
C GLY A 157 13.64 -1.94 4.96
N LEU A 158 13.84 -1.08 3.94
CA LEU A 158 13.02 0.13 3.71
C LEU A 158 11.51 -0.14 3.58
N GLY A 159 11.11 -1.23 2.91
CA GLY A 159 9.70 -1.60 2.79
C GLY A 159 9.07 -1.98 4.14
N LYS A 160 9.84 -2.62 5.03
CA LYS A 160 9.41 -2.91 6.40
C LYS A 160 9.28 -1.61 7.19
N LYS A 161 10.31 -0.75 7.18
CA LYS A 161 10.30 0.56 7.86
C LYS A 161 9.12 1.44 7.41
N LEU A 162 8.76 1.44 6.11
CA LEU A 162 7.58 2.16 5.61
C LEU A 162 6.28 1.69 6.26
N LEU A 163 6.05 0.38 6.29
CA LEU A 163 4.82 -0.18 6.87
C LEU A 163 4.81 -0.06 8.40
N GLU A 164 5.97 -0.21 9.04
CA GLU A 164 6.16 0.03 10.47
C GLU A 164 5.82 1.47 10.87
N CYS A 165 6.34 2.48 10.15
CA CYS A 165 5.95 3.88 10.36
C CYS A 165 4.43 4.09 10.25
N VAL A 166 3.78 3.43 9.29
CA VAL A 166 2.33 3.52 9.14
C VAL A 166 1.61 2.89 10.36
N ILE A 167 2.03 1.71 10.82
CA ILE A 167 1.40 0.97 11.92
C ILE A 167 1.64 1.63 13.27
N ASP A 168 2.87 2.07 13.53
CA ASP A 168 3.32 2.50 14.86
C ASP A 168 3.23 4.00 15.07
N GLN A 169 3.17 4.80 13.99
CA GLN A 169 3.11 6.27 14.08
C GLN A 169 1.77 6.80 13.56
N GLN A 170 1.35 6.43 12.35
CA GLN A 170 0.15 7.03 11.74
C GLN A 170 -1.16 6.44 12.24
N LEU A 171 -1.27 5.10 12.33
CA LEU A 171 -2.50 4.44 12.75
C LEU A 171 -2.93 4.83 14.18
N PRO A 172 -2.03 4.97 15.19
CA PRO A 172 -2.40 5.42 16.52
C PRO A 172 -3.06 6.81 16.55
N GLU A 173 -2.62 7.72 15.67
CA GLU A 173 -3.21 9.06 15.55
C GLU A 173 -4.67 9.00 15.10
N MET A 174 -5.11 7.96 14.39
CA MET A 174 -6.47 7.82 13.86
C MET A 174 -7.44 7.08 14.79
N VAL A 175 -6.96 6.56 15.93
CA VAL A 175 -7.78 5.72 16.81
C VAL A 175 -8.98 6.48 17.38
N HIS A 176 -8.85 7.79 17.60
CA HIS A 176 -9.96 8.64 18.08
C HIS A 176 -11.10 8.77 17.06
N LEU A 177 -10.84 8.47 15.78
CA LEU A 177 -11.83 8.40 14.70
C LEU A 177 -12.41 6.99 14.51
N GLY A 178 -12.17 6.08 15.46
CA GLY A 178 -12.62 4.69 15.37
C GLY A 178 -11.82 3.85 14.36
N CYS A 179 -10.62 4.31 13.97
CA CYS A 179 -9.71 3.59 13.08
C CYS A 179 -8.51 3.06 13.87
N ASN A 180 -8.58 1.79 14.27
CA ASN A 180 -7.48 1.08 14.92
C ASN A 180 -7.05 -0.18 14.16
N VAL A 181 -7.50 -0.32 12.91
CA VAL A 181 -7.22 -1.46 12.04
C VAL A 181 -6.48 -0.95 10.82
N ILE A 182 -5.46 -1.67 10.39
CA ILE A 182 -4.86 -1.53 9.06
C ILE A 182 -5.15 -2.79 8.25
N SER A 183 -5.45 -2.61 6.97
CA SER A 183 -5.67 -3.73 6.05
C SER A 183 -5.21 -3.40 4.63
N GLY A 184 -4.85 -4.41 3.85
CA GLY A 184 -4.51 -4.26 2.44
C GLY A 184 -4.56 -5.58 1.69
N ILE A 185 -4.44 -5.48 0.36
CA ILE A 185 -4.21 -6.63 -0.51
C ILE A 185 -2.72 -6.69 -0.82
N PHE A 186 -2.06 -7.73 -0.34
CA PHE A 186 -0.62 -7.99 -0.50
C PHE A 186 -0.40 -9.00 -1.62
N THR A 187 0.10 -8.51 -2.74
CA THR A 187 0.01 -9.16 -4.07
C THR A 187 1.19 -10.06 -4.41
N ASN A 188 2.22 -10.09 -3.57
CA ASN A 188 3.41 -10.90 -3.77
C ASN A 188 3.97 -11.44 -2.45
N LYS A 189 4.73 -12.54 -2.49
CA LYS A 189 5.20 -13.21 -1.26
C LYS A 189 6.08 -12.33 -0.39
N LYS A 190 6.95 -11.52 -0.98
CA LYS A 190 7.82 -10.61 -0.20
C LYS A 190 6.98 -9.62 0.61
N SER A 191 5.93 -9.07 0.00
CA SER A 191 5.03 -8.15 0.66
C SER A 191 4.24 -8.79 1.80
N GLN A 192 3.77 -10.01 1.59
CA GLN A 192 3.09 -10.80 2.60
C GLN A 192 4.01 -11.13 3.78
N VAL A 193 5.27 -11.51 3.51
CA VAL A 193 6.27 -11.79 4.56
C VAL A 193 6.55 -10.56 5.42
N ILE A 194 6.75 -9.39 4.79
CA ILE A 194 6.96 -8.13 5.52
C ILE A 194 5.72 -7.82 6.38
N ALA A 195 4.52 -7.88 5.81
CA ALA A 195 3.28 -7.64 6.52
C ALA A 195 3.10 -8.57 7.73
N SER A 196 3.31 -9.89 7.53
CA SER A 196 3.28 -10.88 8.61
C SER A 196 4.29 -10.59 9.72
N SER A 197 5.50 -10.14 9.37
CA SER A 197 6.53 -9.78 10.35
C SER A 197 6.16 -8.59 11.23
N LEU A 198 5.20 -7.76 10.78
CA LEU A 198 4.64 -6.62 11.50
C LEU A 198 3.25 -6.92 12.10
N GLY A 199 2.90 -8.20 12.23
CA GLY A 199 1.70 -8.65 12.92
C GLY A 199 0.42 -8.68 12.09
N LEU A 200 0.47 -8.38 10.78
CA LEU A 200 -0.68 -8.56 9.90
C LEU A 200 -0.96 -10.05 9.69
N LYS A 201 -2.20 -10.45 9.92
CA LYS A 201 -2.67 -11.82 9.70
C LYS A 201 -3.30 -11.93 8.32
N THR A 202 -3.04 -13.03 7.62
CA THR A 202 -3.79 -13.40 6.41
C THR A 202 -5.22 -13.75 6.79
N LEU A 203 -6.18 -13.01 6.24
CA LEU A 203 -7.61 -13.25 6.44
C LEU A 203 -8.21 -14.06 5.30
N TYR A 204 -7.66 -13.89 4.09
CA TYR A 204 -8.02 -14.65 2.90
C TYR A 204 -6.85 -14.64 1.92
N GLU A 205 -6.62 -15.75 1.23
CA GLU A 205 -5.60 -15.89 0.19
C GLU A 205 -6.22 -16.53 -1.05
N VAL A 206 -5.78 -16.11 -2.23
CA VAL A 206 -6.18 -16.70 -3.51
C VAL A 206 -4.98 -16.85 -4.43
N ASN A 207 -4.95 -17.92 -5.21
CA ASN A 207 -4.02 -18.08 -6.31
C ASN A 207 -4.51 -17.32 -7.56
N TYR A 208 -3.62 -16.59 -8.22
CA TYR A 208 -3.97 -15.80 -9.41
C TYR A 208 -4.54 -16.66 -10.54
N THR A 209 -3.89 -17.79 -10.85
CA THR A 209 -4.28 -18.69 -11.93
C THR A 209 -5.63 -19.35 -11.63
N GLU A 210 -5.89 -19.75 -10.38
CA GLU A 210 -7.19 -20.29 -9.98
C GLU A 210 -8.32 -19.26 -10.17
N TRP A 211 -8.10 -18.03 -9.71
CA TRP A 211 -9.09 -16.96 -9.92
C TRP A 211 -9.29 -16.66 -11.40
N ALA A 212 -8.21 -16.57 -12.18
CA ALA A 212 -8.28 -16.26 -13.59
C ALA A 212 -9.06 -17.32 -14.39
N ASN A 213 -8.78 -18.60 -14.12
CA ASN A 213 -9.51 -19.72 -14.72
C ASN A 213 -11.01 -19.69 -14.38
N GLN A 214 -11.36 -19.37 -13.12
CA GLN A 214 -12.76 -19.27 -12.69
C GLN A 214 -13.52 -18.10 -13.35
N ASN A 215 -12.80 -17.06 -13.79
CA ASN A 215 -13.39 -15.83 -14.33
C ASN A 215 -13.13 -15.63 -15.82
N ASN A 216 -12.59 -16.65 -16.53
CA ASN A 216 -12.20 -16.58 -17.94
C ASN A 216 -11.26 -15.40 -18.26
N VAL A 217 -10.35 -15.08 -17.33
CA VAL A 217 -9.34 -14.03 -17.50
C VAL A 217 -8.04 -14.67 -18.00
N ILE A 218 -7.42 -14.04 -19.00
CA ILE A 218 -6.10 -14.45 -19.49
C ILE A 218 -5.03 -13.67 -18.72
N LEU A 219 -4.20 -14.39 -17.97
CA LEU A 219 -2.98 -13.85 -17.37
C LEU A 219 -1.79 -14.03 -18.32
N THR A 220 -0.71 -13.32 -18.05
CA THR A 220 0.57 -13.55 -18.73
C THR A 220 1.12 -14.93 -18.38
N GLU A 221 1.83 -15.55 -19.33
CA GLU A 221 2.35 -16.92 -19.20
C GLU A 221 3.40 -17.08 -18.08
N ASN A 222 3.87 -15.97 -17.50
CA ASN A 222 5.01 -15.92 -16.59
C ASN A 222 4.64 -15.41 -15.18
N VAL A 223 3.50 -15.84 -14.64
CA VAL A 223 3.23 -15.65 -13.20
C VAL A 223 4.32 -16.40 -12.43
N LYS A 224 5.23 -15.64 -11.82
CA LYS A 224 6.35 -16.22 -11.08
C LYS A 224 5.81 -17.07 -9.92
N PRO A 225 6.31 -18.31 -9.69
CA PRO A 225 5.81 -19.17 -8.61
C PRO A 225 5.83 -18.50 -7.24
N GLU A 226 6.86 -17.68 -6.96
CA GLU A 226 6.98 -16.91 -5.72
C GLU A 226 5.93 -15.80 -5.58
N ASN A 227 5.23 -15.42 -6.65
CA ASN A 227 4.19 -14.39 -6.67
C ASN A 227 2.86 -14.96 -7.20
N ALA A 228 2.59 -16.24 -6.93
CA ALA A 228 1.38 -16.92 -7.40
C ALA A 228 0.11 -16.55 -6.62
N THR A 229 0.24 -15.94 -5.42
CA THR A 229 -0.90 -15.63 -4.55
C THR A 229 -1.02 -14.14 -4.23
N ALA A 230 -2.25 -13.71 -3.99
CA ALA A 230 -2.58 -12.45 -3.32
C ALA A 230 -3.30 -12.74 -2.01
N SER A 231 -2.98 -11.97 -0.97
CA SER A 231 -3.53 -12.15 0.37
C SER A 231 -4.19 -10.86 0.85
N VAL A 232 -5.43 -10.95 1.33
CA VAL A 232 -6.04 -9.90 2.18
C VAL A 232 -5.46 -10.07 3.57
N MET A 233 -4.71 -9.07 4.03
CA MET A 233 -4.08 -9.10 5.35
C MET A 233 -4.50 -7.89 6.17
N ALA A 234 -4.51 -8.07 7.49
CA ALA A 234 -4.86 -7.00 8.42
C ALA A 234 -4.32 -7.23 9.81
N CYS A 235 -4.13 -6.15 10.57
CA CYS A 235 -3.98 -6.20 12.03
C CYS A 235 -4.76 -5.07 12.68
N GLN A 236 -5.07 -5.26 13.96
CA GLN A 236 -5.67 -4.25 14.82
C GLN A 236 -4.64 -3.87 15.88
N ILE A 237 -4.40 -2.57 16.03
CA ILE A 237 -3.58 -2.05 17.14
C ILE A 237 -4.47 -1.88 18.37
N THR A 238 -3.94 -2.28 19.52
CA THR A 238 -4.54 -1.96 20.82
C THR A 238 -4.12 -0.56 21.25
N LYS A 239 -5.05 0.23 21.81
CA LYS A 239 -4.68 1.45 22.52
C LYS A 239 -3.66 1.05 23.61
N LYS A 240 -2.46 1.63 23.56
CA LYS A 240 -1.56 1.66 24.72
C LYS A 240 -2.17 2.57 25.79
#